data_AF-A0A3S4JV23-F1
#
_entry.id   AF-A0A3S4JV23-F1
#
_cell.length_a   1.000
_cell.length_b   1.000
_cell.length_c   1.000
_cell.angle_alpha   90.00
_cell.angle_beta   90.00
_cell.angle_gamma   90.00
#
_symmetry.space_group_name_H-M   'P 1'
#
loop_
_entity.id
_entity.type
_entity.pdbx_description
1 polymer ?
#
loop_
_entity_poly.entity_id
_entity_poly.type
_entity_poly.pdbx_seq_one_letter_code
_entity_poly.pdbx_strand_id
1 'polypeptide(L)' 'MVGHRFIEDLLDKSDAANFDITVFCEEPRIAYDRVHLSSYFSHHTAEELSLVREGFYENTASKFWSANALSPSTVRRR' A
#
# COMPACT_ATOMS: atom_id res chain seq x y z
N MET A 1 6.21 -1.87 8.23
CA MET A 1 6.03 -3.02 7.30
C MET A 1 7.16 -3.05 6.28
N VAL A 2 7.78 -4.22 6.06
CA VAL A 2 8.97 -4.37 5.19
C VAL A 2 8.65 -4.21 3.71
N GLY A 3 7.52 -4.74 3.23
CA GLY A 3 7.13 -4.67 1.82
C GLY A 3 6.88 -3.24 1.32
N HIS A 4 6.11 -2.43 2.06
CA HIS A 4 5.91 -1.02 1.74
C HIS A 4 7.23 -0.26 1.73
N ARG A 5 8.07 -0.45 2.75
CA ARG A 5 9.36 0.23 2.87
C ARG A 5 10.31 -0.14 1.73
N PHE A 6 10.28 -1.39 1.28
CA PHE A 6 11.05 -1.84 0.13
C PHE A 6 10.63 -1.13 -1.17
N ILE A 7 9.33 -0.94 -1.39
CA ILE A 7 8.83 -0.23 -2.58
C ILE A 7 9.21 1.25 -2.52
N GLU A 8 9.09 1.91 -1.36
CA GLU A 8 9.59 3.27 -1.17
C GLU A 8 11.08 3.37 -1.53
N ASP A 9 11.91 2.52 -0.92
CA ASP A 9 13.35 2.54 -1.16
C ASP A 9 13.71 2.21 -2.62
N LEU A 10 12.92 1.37 -3.29
CA LEU A 10 13.11 1.02 -4.70
C LEU A 10 12.80 2.22 -5.60
N LEU A 11 11.69 2.92 -5.36
CA LEU A 11 11.29 4.10 -6.12
C LEU A 11 12.21 5.30 -5.86
N ASP A 12 12.73 5.44 -4.64
CA ASP A 12 13.68 6.52 -4.30
C ASP A 12 15.05 6.29 -4.96
N LYS A 13 15.47 5.04 -5.13
CA LYS A 13 16.80 4.69 -5.64
C LYS A 13 16.83 4.42 -7.15
N SER A 14 15.68 4.34 -7.81
CA SER A 14 15.60 3.96 -9.21
C SER A 14 14.50 4.71 -9.92
N ASP A 15 14.66 4.91 -11.23
CA ASP A 15 13.67 5.66 -12.01
C ASP A 15 12.36 4.86 -12.08
N ALA A 16 11.32 5.36 -11.43
CA ALA A 16 10.02 4.68 -11.30
C ALA A 16 9.40 4.31 -12.66
N ALA A 17 9.75 5.05 -13.72
CA ALA A 17 9.31 4.78 -15.09
C ALA A 17 9.85 3.46 -15.67
N ASN A 18 10.91 2.87 -15.07
CA ASN A 18 11.54 1.65 -15.55
C ASN A 18 10.95 0.36 -14.96
N PHE A 19 10.03 0.46 -14.00
CA PHE A 19 9.52 -0.70 -13.26
C PHE A 19 7.98 -0.76 -13.29
N ASP A 20 7.44 -1.91 -13.71
CA ASP A 20 6.02 -2.25 -13.52
C ASP A 20 5.88 -3.12 -12.27
N ILE A 21 5.63 -2.48 -11.13
CA ILE A 21 5.58 -3.17 -9.82
C ILE A 21 4.13 -3.59 -9.55
N THR A 22 3.93 -4.90 -9.37
CA THR A 22 2.64 -5.47 -8.96
C THR A 22 2.76 -6.05 -7.55
N VAL A 23 1.91 -5.59 -6.64
CA VAL A 23 1.90 -6.03 -5.23
C VAL A 23 0.64 -6.83 -4.96
N PHE A 24 0.80 -8.07 -4.48
CA PHE A 24 -0.31 -8.89 -4.01
C PHE A 24 -0.39 -8.82 -2.49
N CYS A 25 -1.59 -8.57 -1.96
CA CYS A 25 -1.87 -8.54 -0.54
C CYS A 25 -3.15 -9.31 -0.24
N GLU A 26 -3.13 -10.18 0.77
CA GLU A 26 -4.33 -10.90 1.21
C GLU A 26 -5.28 -9.98 1.99
N GLU A 27 -4.72 -9.04 2.75
CA GLU A 27 -5.50 -8.11 3.56
C GLU A 27 -6.02 -6.93 2.71
N PRO A 28 -7.28 -6.49 2.89
CA PRO A 28 -7.84 -5.33 2.19
C PRO A 28 -7.31 -3.98 2.67
N ARG A 29 -6.48 -3.97 3.72
CA ARG A 29 -5.95 -2.75 4.32
C ARG A 29 -4.59 -2.41 3.73
N ILE A 30 -4.39 -1.12 3.46
CA ILE A 30 -3.08 -0.55 3.12
C ILE A 30 -2.06 -0.79 4.23
N ALA A 31 -0.76 -0.69 3.96
CA ALA A 31 0.25 -0.99 4.97
C ALA A 31 0.10 -0.11 6.24
N TYR A 32 -0.03 -0.74 7.40
CA TYR A 32 -0.17 -0.07 8.70
C TYR A 32 0.82 -0.62 9.73
N ASP A 33 1.03 0.14 10.82
CA ASP A 33 1.90 -0.27 11.92
C ASP A 33 1.21 -1.30 12.82
N ARG A 34 1.37 -2.56 12.43
CA ARG A 34 0.89 -3.71 13.21
C ARG A 34 1.63 -3.90 14.54
N VAL A 35 2.79 -3.29 14.77
CA VAL A 35 3.54 -3.38 16.03
C VAL A 35 2.84 -2.54 17.10
N HIS A 36 2.35 -1.36 16.71
CA HIS A 36 1.63 -0.44 17.58
C HIS A 36 0.11 -0.65 17.55
N LEU A 37 -0.38 -1.82 17.11
CA LEU A 37 -1.81 -2.14 17.05
C LEU A 37 -2.53 -1.98 18.40
N SER A 38 -1.86 -2.23 19.52
CA SER A 38 -2.43 -2.04 20.86
C SER A 38 -2.78 -0.57 21.15
N SER A 39 -2.07 0.37 20.52
CA SER A 39 -2.29 1.81 20.68
C SER A 39 -3.65 2.24 20.12
N TYR A 40 -4.19 1.50 19.14
CA TYR A 40 -5.55 1.72 18.61
C TYR A 40 -6.63 1.73 19.71
N PHE A 41 -6.47 0.88 20.72
CA PHE A 41 -7.44 0.75 21.82
C PHE A 41 -7.33 1.90 22.84
N SER A 42 -6.28 2.71 22.75
CA SER A 42 -5.95 3.79 23.69
C SER A 42 -6.25 5.18 23.14
N HIS A 43 -7.22 5.30 22.22
CA HIS A 43 -7.67 6.53 21.54
C HIS A 43 -6.91 6.96 20.27
N HIS A 44 -6.10 6.08 19.67
CA HIS A 44 -5.50 6.34 18.36
C HIS A 44 -6.46 5.97 17.22
N THR A 45 -6.52 6.82 16.18
CA THR A 45 -7.39 6.55 15.02
C THR A 45 -6.71 5.58 14.04
N ALA A 46 -7.49 4.99 13.15
CA ALA A 46 -6.96 4.08 12.14
C ALA A 46 -6.00 4.80 11.17
N GLU A 47 -6.17 6.11 10.96
CA GLU A 47 -5.29 6.90 10.11
C GLU A 47 -3.88 7.04 10.70
N GLU A 48 -3.76 7.19 12.03
CA GLU A 48 -2.47 7.33 12.71
C GLU A 48 -1.60 6.06 12.64
N LEU A 49 -2.22 4.91 12.38
CA LEU A 49 -1.53 3.64 12.16
C LEU A 49 -1.13 3.43 10.71
N SER A 50 -1.60 4.24 9.76
CA SER A 50 -1.23 4.10 8.35
C SER A 50 0.25 4.43 8.15
N LEU A 51 0.98 3.53 7.47
CA LEU A 51 2.36 3.78 7.06
C LEU A 51 2.45 4.37 5.64
N VAL A 52 1.31 4.47 4.96
CA VAL A 52 1.20 4.92 3.58
C VAL A 52 0.75 6.37 3.56
N ARG A 53 1.48 7.22 2.85
CA ARG A 53 1.03 8.61 2.59
C ARG A 53 -0.21 8.58 1.69
N GLU A 54 -1.13 9.53 1.90
CA GLU A 54 -2.28 9.68 1.01
C GLU A 54 -1.83 9.78 -0.45
N GLY A 55 -2.48 9.00 -1.32
CA GLY A 55 -2.20 8.98 -2.75
C GLY A 55 -0.86 8.32 -3.14
N PHE A 56 -0.10 7.69 -2.23
CA PHE A 56 1.18 7.04 -2.58
C PHE A 56 1.02 5.99 -3.68
N TYR A 57 0.02 5.11 -3.56
CA TYR A 57 -0.25 4.09 -4.57
C TYR A 57 -0.95 4.62 -5.82
N GLU A 58 -1.61 5.78 -5.74
CA GLU A 58 -2.30 6.38 -6.88
C GLU A 58 -1.34 7.21 -7.75
N ASN A 59 -0.35 7.86 -7.14
CA ASN A 59 0.70 8.62 -7.82
C ASN A 59 1.85 7.77 -8.33
N THR A 60 1.97 6.53 -7.87
CA THR A 60 3.00 5.61 -8.35
C THR A 60 2.42 4.75 -9.48
N ALA A 61 3.20 4.45 -10.51
CA ALA A 61 2.82 3.50 -11.58
C ALA A 61 2.62 2.04 -11.10
N SER A 62 2.61 1.80 -9.78
CA SER A 62 2.51 0.49 -9.15
C SER A 62 1.06 0.02 -9.08
N LYS A 63 0.81 -1.23 -9.50
CA LYS A 63 -0.52 -1.85 -9.43
C LYS A 63 -0.68 -2.57 -8.09
N PHE A 64 -1.67 -2.16 -7.30
CA PHE A 64 -2.02 -2.82 -6.05
C PHE A 64 -3.19 -3.79 -6.26
N TRP A 65 -2.98 -5.07 -5.95
CA TRP A 65 -4.01 -6.10 -5.96
C TRP A 65 -4.20 -6.65 -4.57
N SER A 66 -5.37 -6.38 -3.98
CA SER A 66 -5.78 -7.03 -2.75
C SER A 66 -6.99 -7.91 -2.98
N ALA A 67 -7.01 -9.09 -2.35
CA ALA A 67 -8.05 -10.10 -2.50
C ALA A 67 -9.47 -9.60 -2.21
N ASN A 68 -9.62 -8.47 -1.51
CA ASN A 68 -10.90 -7.80 -1.26
C ASN A 68 -10.96 -6.34 -1.75
N ALA A 69 -9.86 -5.80 -2.31
CA ALA A 69 -9.89 -4.48 -2.91
C ALA A 69 -10.27 -4.63 -4.39
N LEU A 70 -11.56 -4.48 -4.68
CA LEU A 70 -12.00 -4.06 -6.00
C LEU A 70 -11.39 -2.68 -6.25
N SER A 71 -10.21 -2.66 -6.89
CA SER A 71 -9.74 -1.46 -7.57
C SER A 71 -10.82 -1.06 -8.58
N PRO A 72 -11.33 0.19 -8.55
CA PRO A 72 -12.38 0.65 -9.48
C PRO A 72 -12.00 0.55 -10.96
N SER A 73 -10.72 0.29 -11.30
CA SER A 73 -10.22 0.40 -12.67
C SER A 73 -9.91 -0.92 -13.38
N THR A 74 -10.09 -2.09 -12.74
CA THR A 74 -9.70 -3.36 -13.38
C THR A 74 -10.83 -4.39 -13.49
N VAL A 75 -11.81 -4.08 -14.35
CA VAL A 75 -12.58 -5.12 -15.07
C VAL A 75 -12.54 -4.78 -16.55
N ARG A 76 -11.41 -5.04 -17.20
CA ARG A 76 -11.40 -5.23 -18.66
C ARG A 76 -11.60 -6.72 -18.91
N ARG A 77 -12.87 -7.12 -19.03
CA ARG A 77 -13.28 -8.46 -19.51
C ARG A 77 -12.56 -8.74 -20.84
N ARG A 78 -11.92 -9.90 -20.92
CA ARG A 78 -11.87 -10.67 -22.17
C ARG A 78 -13.06 -11.61 -22.18
#